data_AF-A0A9J7XVA6-F1
#
_entry.id   AF-A0A9J7XVA6-F1
#
_cell.length_a   1.000
_cell.length_b   1.000
_cell.length_c   1.000
_cell.angle_alpha   90.00
_cell.angle_beta   90.00
_cell.angle_gamma   90.00
#
_symmetry.space_group_name_H-M   'P 1'
#
loop_
_entity.id
_entity.type
_entity.pdbx_description
1 polymer ?
#
loop_
_entity_poly.entity_id
_entity_poly.type
_entity_poly.pdbx_seq_one_letter_code
_entity_poly.pdbx_strand_id
1 'polypeptide(L)'
;MLAITSRLHQHSSLLKEQKSNNLLTSRMSNVLNSENASTLENAMQLMIQTFHKYSGNEGDKYTLSRQELKEMLTQELGNYLGNAQDKDAVDKVMGDLDSNNDGEVDFTEFVILVGALTVACNDFFLEYHEKDEKKAEKK
;
A
#
# COMPACT_ATOMS: atom_id res chain seq x y z
N MET A 1 -11.17 32.74 -31.58
CA MET A 1 -9.72 32.47 -31.51
C MET A 1 -9.29 32.01 -30.11
N LEU A 2 -9.42 32.83 -29.06
CA LEU A 2 -8.96 32.49 -27.70
C LEU A 2 -9.53 31.17 -27.10
N ALA A 3 -10.84 30.92 -27.29
CA ALA A 3 -11.47 29.70 -26.78
C ALA A 3 -10.98 28.40 -27.47
N ILE A 4 -10.53 28.50 -28.72
CA ILE A 4 -10.00 27.35 -29.48
C ILE A 4 -8.58 27.04 -28.99
N THR A 5 -7.76 28.07 -28.79
CA THR A 5 -6.41 27.92 -28.23
C THR A 5 -6.45 27.33 -26.82
N SER A 6 -7.39 27.77 -25.97
CA SER A 6 -7.57 27.21 -24.62
C SER A 6 -7.93 25.72 -24.63
N ARG A 7 -8.86 25.30 -25.50
CA ARG A 7 -9.25 23.88 -25.64
C ARG A 7 -8.12 23.02 -26.17
N LEU A 8 -7.36 23.52 -27.15
CA LEU A 8 -6.18 22.82 -27.67
C LEU A 8 -5.09 22.66 -26.60
N HIS A 9 -4.90 23.68 -25.77
CA HIS A 9 -3.94 23.63 -24.67
C HIS A 9 -4.33 22.57 -23.62
N GLN A 10 -5.60 22.56 -23.19
CA GLN A 10 -6.12 21.60 -22.22
C GLN A 10 -6.14 20.16 -22.77
N HIS A 11 -6.46 19.99 -24.06
CA HIS A 11 -6.35 18.70 -24.72
C HIS A 11 -4.89 18.21 -24.79
N SER A 12 -3.94 19.12 -25.03
CA SER A 12 -2.50 18.79 -25.02
C SER A 12 -2.01 18.39 -23.62
N SER A 13 -2.49 19.02 -22.54
CA SER A 13 -2.13 18.63 -21.18
C SER A 13 -2.67 17.24 -20.82
N LEU A 14 -3.93 16.96 -21.15
CA LEU A 14 -4.56 15.65 -20.98
C LEU A 14 -3.81 14.54 -21.74
N LEU A 15 -3.39 14.80 -22.98
CA LEU A 15 -2.61 13.82 -23.75
C LEU A 15 -1.22 13.56 -23.15
N LYS A 16 -0.57 14.57 -22.58
CA LYS A 16 0.71 14.41 -21.87
C LYS A 16 0.54 13.58 -20.61
N GLU A 17 -0.51 13.84 -19.83
CA GLU A 17 -0.85 13.12 -18.61
C GLU A 17 -1.21 11.66 -18.91
N GLN A 18 -2.07 11.41 -19.91
CA GLN A 18 -2.38 10.05 -20.35
C GLN A 18 -1.16 9.31 -20.90
N LYS A 19 -0.28 9.98 -21.63
CA LYS A 19 0.98 9.37 -22.10
C LYS A 19 1.94 9.06 -20.95
N SER A 20 2.00 9.93 -19.93
CA SER A 20 2.75 9.69 -18.69
C SER A 20 2.17 8.51 -17.91
N ASN A 21 0.85 8.44 -17.76
CA ASN A 21 0.16 7.34 -17.08
C ASN A 21 0.33 6.04 -17.85
N ASN A 22 0.21 6.04 -19.18
CA ASN A 22 0.46 4.86 -20.01
C ASN A 22 1.93 4.42 -19.99
N LEU A 23 2.89 5.36 -19.89
CA LEU A 23 4.30 5.06 -19.74
C LEU A 23 4.62 4.51 -18.34
N LEU A 24 4.01 5.05 -17.29
CA LEU A 24 4.10 4.52 -15.93
C LEU A 24 3.48 3.13 -15.85
N THR A 25 2.29 2.93 -16.41
CA THR A 25 1.64 1.62 -16.51
C THR A 25 2.50 0.66 -17.32
N SER A 26 3.04 1.05 -18.47
CA SER A 26 3.93 0.20 -19.28
C SER A 26 5.27 -0.08 -18.60
N ARG A 27 5.85 0.88 -17.89
CA ARG A 27 7.05 0.69 -17.07
C ARG A 27 6.77 -0.25 -15.91
N MET A 28 5.65 -0.09 -15.22
CA MET A 28 5.20 -0.99 -14.17
C MET A 28 4.98 -2.38 -14.76
N SER A 29 4.24 -2.55 -15.86
CA SER A 29 4.08 -3.84 -16.54
C SER A 29 5.40 -4.49 -16.94
N ASN A 30 6.40 -3.70 -17.35
CA ASN A 30 7.73 -4.21 -17.69
C ASN A 30 8.58 -4.54 -16.45
N VAL A 31 8.44 -3.78 -15.36
CA VAL A 31 9.06 -4.06 -14.05
C VAL A 31 8.45 -5.33 -13.44
N LEU A 32 7.13 -5.49 -13.54
CA LEU A 32 6.39 -6.68 -13.10
C LEU A 32 6.85 -7.97 -13.82
N ASN A 33 7.52 -7.83 -14.97
CA ASN A 33 7.99 -8.92 -15.84
C ASN A 33 9.52 -8.97 -15.98
N SER A 34 10.27 -8.23 -15.14
CA SER A 34 11.74 -8.11 -15.24
C SER A 34 12.44 -9.06 -14.27
N GLU A 35 13.29 -9.94 -14.79
CA GLU A 35 14.15 -10.85 -13.97
C GLU A 35 15.23 -10.12 -13.14
N ASN A 36 15.29 -8.77 -13.15
CA ASN A 36 16.33 -7.97 -12.48
C ASN A 36 15.79 -6.73 -11.71
N ALA A 37 14.56 -6.77 -11.17
CA ALA A 37 14.08 -5.69 -10.31
C ALA A 37 14.95 -5.55 -9.04
N SER A 38 15.24 -4.32 -8.63
CA SER A 38 15.95 -4.07 -7.36
C SER A 38 15.11 -4.52 -6.17
N THR A 39 15.73 -4.71 -5.01
CA THR A 39 15.02 -5.15 -3.79
C THR A 39 13.84 -4.24 -3.43
N LEU A 40 14.00 -2.92 -3.59
CA LEU A 40 12.93 -1.97 -3.27
C LEU A 40 11.81 -2.01 -4.31
N GLU A 41 12.13 -2.11 -5.60
CA GLU A 41 11.12 -2.28 -6.66
C GLU A 41 10.32 -3.58 -6.46
N ASN A 42 10.99 -4.66 -6.08
CA ASN A 42 10.34 -5.92 -5.71
C ASN A 42 9.42 -5.76 -4.49
N ALA A 43 9.85 -5.03 -3.45
CA ALA A 43 9.01 -4.79 -2.28
C ALA A 43 7.74 -4.00 -2.65
N MET A 44 7.87 -2.94 -3.46
CA MET A 44 6.73 -2.18 -3.97
C MET A 44 5.80 -3.06 -4.80
N GLN A 45 6.35 -3.92 -5.65
CA GLN A 45 5.58 -4.87 -6.45
C GLN A 45 4.83 -5.87 -5.56
N LEU A 46 5.47 -6.42 -4.53
CA LEU A 46 4.83 -7.33 -3.59
C LEU A 46 3.70 -6.65 -2.84
N MET A 47 3.84 -5.38 -2.45
CA MET A 47 2.75 -4.61 -1.84
C MET A 47 1.55 -4.48 -2.77
N ILE A 48 1.77 -4.11 -4.04
CA ILE A 48 0.70 -3.99 -5.05
C ILE A 48 0.03 -5.34 -5.32
N GLN A 49 0.82 -6.40 -5.49
CA GLN A 49 0.31 -7.75 -5.73
C GLN A 49 -0.49 -8.28 -4.55
N THR A 50 -0.03 -8.01 -3.32
CA THR A 50 -0.74 -8.42 -2.11
C THR A 50 -2.07 -7.69 -2.00
N PHE A 51 -2.12 -6.39 -2.24
CA PHE A 51 -3.39 -5.65 -2.26
C PHE A 51 -4.38 -6.26 -3.28
N HIS A 52 -3.92 -6.45 -4.52
CA HIS A 52 -4.78 -6.99 -5.59
C HIS A 52 -5.07 -8.48 -5.50
N LYS A 53 -4.38 -9.23 -4.64
CA LYS A 53 -4.71 -10.61 -4.31
C LYS A 53 -6.00 -10.69 -3.49
N TYR A 54 -6.30 -9.68 -2.69
CA TYR A 54 -7.47 -9.65 -1.81
C TYR A 54 -8.60 -8.75 -2.31
N SER A 55 -8.29 -7.67 -3.04
CA SER A 55 -9.31 -6.76 -3.61
C SER A 55 -10.09 -7.38 -4.76
N GLY A 56 -11.36 -7.01 -4.92
CA GLY A 56 -12.17 -7.38 -6.09
C GLY A 56 -12.70 -8.81 -6.09
N ASN A 57 -12.60 -9.50 -4.97
CA ASN A 57 -13.39 -10.70 -4.70
C ASN A 57 -14.85 -10.33 -4.42
N GLU A 58 -15.08 -9.14 -3.85
CA GLU A 58 -16.38 -8.53 -3.61
C GLU A 58 -16.35 -7.02 -3.95
N GLY A 59 -17.42 -6.47 -4.53
CA GLY A 59 -17.53 -5.02 -4.71
C GLY A 59 -16.58 -4.41 -5.78
N ASP A 60 -15.90 -3.33 -5.44
CA ASP A 60 -14.94 -2.65 -6.32
C ASP A 60 -13.58 -3.39 -6.32
N LYS A 61 -13.04 -3.59 -7.53
CA LYS A 61 -11.77 -4.30 -7.73
C LYS A 61 -10.52 -3.50 -7.37
N TYR A 62 -10.68 -2.23 -7.03
CA TYR A 62 -9.59 -1.33 -6.68
C TYR A 62 -9.57 -0.95 -5.19
N THR A 63 -10.48 -1.51 -4.41
CA THR A 63 -10.60 -1.30 -2.97
C THR A 63 -10.70 -2.64 -2.25
N LEU A 64 -10.49 -2.61 -0.93
CA LEU A 64 -10.76 -3.74 -0.06
C LEU A 64 -12.04 -3.45 0.71
N SER A 65 -13.04 -4.30 0.53
CA SER A 65 -14.16 -4.38 1.46
C SER A 65 -13.67 -4.79 2.86
N ARG A 66 -14.51 -4.59 3.86
CA ARG A 66 -14.23 -5.03 5.24
C ARG A 66 -13.88 -6.52 5.33
N GLN A 67 -14.53 -7.37 4.54
CA GLN A 67 -14.28 -8.82 4.55
C GLN A 67 -12.93 -9.15 3.92
N GLU A 68 -12.59 -8.50 2.81
CA GLU A 68 -11.29 -8.69 2.13
C GLU A 68 -10.14 -8.15 2.98
N LEU A 69 -10.32 -7.00 3.65
CA LEU A 69 -9.36 -6.46 4.61
C LEU A 69 -9.11 -7.47 5.74
N LYS A 70 -10.18 -8.04 6.32
CA LYS A 70 -10.05 -9.06 7.37
C LYS A 70 -9.21 -10.25 6.91
N GLU A 71 -9.49 -10.75 5.70
CA GLU A 71 -8.78 -11.89 5.15
C GLU A 71 -7.29 -11.56 4.94
N MET A 72 -6.99 -10.41 4.35
CA MET A 72 -5.63 -9.94 4.12
C MET A 72 -4.86 -9.79 5.44
N LEU A 73 -5.43 -9.11 6.44
CA LEU A 73 -4.80 -8.96 7.76
C LEU A 73 -4.53 -10.31 8.43
N THR A 74 -5.45 -11.27 8.29
CA THR A 74 -5.30 -12.60 8.90
C THR A 74 -4.20 -13.41 8.21
N GLN A 75 -4.18 -13.41 6.88
CA GLN A 75 -3.29 -14.27 6.09
C GLN A 75 -1.87 -13.69 5.99
N GLU A 76 -1.74 -12.37 5.80
CA GLU A 76 -0.44 -11.72 5.55
C GLU A 76 0.18 -11.20 6.85
N LEU A 77 -0.64 -10.75 7.82
CA LEU A 77 -0.18 -10.10 9.05
C LEU A 77 -0.53 -10.85 10.35
N GLY A 78 -1.12 -12.04 10.26
CA GLY A 78 -1.56 -12.81 11.45
C GLY A 78 -0.44 -13.13 12.45
N ASN A 79 0.80 -13.28 11.97
CA ASN A 79 1.97 -13.48 12.83
C ASN A 79 2.40 -12.19 13.57
N TYR A 80 2.14 -11.03 12.99
CA TYR A 80 2.51 -9.71 13.54
C TYR A 80 1.45 -9.16 14.47
N LEU A 81 0.17 -9.27 14.09
CA LEU A 81 -0.96 -8.68 14.80
C LEU A 81 -1.56 -9.62 15.86
N GLY A 82 -1.07 -10.86 15.96
CA GLY A 82 -1.80 -11.92 16.65
C GLY A 82 -3.08 -12.27 15.90
N ASN A 83 -3.84 -13.24 16.41
CA ASN A 83 -5.04 -13.73 15.72
C ASN A 83 -6.03 -12.59 15.41
N ALA A 84 -6.05 -12.09 14.16
CA ALA A 84 -7.02 -11.12 13.61
C ALA A 84 -8.46 -11.69 13.50
N GLN A 85 -8.72 -12.76 14.24
CA GLN A 85 -10.02 -13.42 14.40
C GLN A 85 -11.00 -12.54 15.18
N ASP A 86 -10.49 -11.59 15.98
CA ASP A 86 -11.31 -10.64 16.73
C ASP A 86 -11.95 -9.62 15.77
N LYS A 87 -13.28 -9.67 15.68
CA LYS A 87 -14.07 -8.77 14.86
C LYS A 87 -13.87 -7.31 15.29
N ASP A 88 -13.71 -7.06 16.58
CA ASP A 88 -13.56 -5.70 17.10
C ASP A 88 -12.20 -5.09 16.71
N ALA A 89 -11.17 -5.93 16.57
CA ALA A 89 -9.85 -5.50 16.11
C ALA A 89 -9.87 -5.11 14.63
N VAL A 90 -10.52 -5.92 13.78
CA VAL A 90 -10.70 -5.60 12.35
C VAL A 90 -11.52 -4.33 12.18
N ASP A 91 -12.60 -4.19 12.95
CA ASP A 91 -13.48 -3.03 12.87
C ASP A 91 -12.75 -1.74 13.27
N LYS A 92 -11.88 -1.81 14.26
CA LYS A 92 -11.01 -0.71 14.65
C LYS A 92 -9.97 -0.39 13.57
N VAL A 93 -9.29 -1.41 13.04
CA VAL A 93 -8.31 -1.20 11.95
C VAL A 93 -9.00 -0.60 10.72
N MET A 94 -10.19 -1.07 10.36
CA MET A 94 -10.98 -0.47 9.28
C MET A 94 -11.24 1.01 9.56
N GLY A 95 -11.71 1.37 10.77
CA GLY A 95 -11.98 2.76 11.13
C GLY A 95 -10.74 3.66 11.18
N ASP A 96 -9.56 3.09 11.46
CA ASP A 96 -8.29 3.80 11.43
C ASP A 96 -7.76 4.00 9.99
N LEU A 97 -8.22 3.20 9.02
CA LEU A 97 -7.76 3.22 7.62
C LEU A 97 -8.70 3.95 6.67
N ASP A 98 -10.00 3.68 6.78
CA ASP A 98 -11.09 4.26 6.00
C ASP A 98 -11.25 5.75 6.34
N SER A 99 -10.34 6.54 5.81
CA SER A 99 -10.18 7.96 6.14
C SER A 99 -11.29 8.80 5.52
N ASN A 100 -11.78 8.35 4.36
CA ASN A 100 -12.87 9.00 3.65
C ASN A 100 -14.27 8.53 4.13
N ASN A 101 -14.33 7.50 4.98
CA ASN A 101 -15.54 6.89 5.55
C ASN A 101 -16.50 6.34 4.48
N ASP A 102 -15.98 5.75 3.42
CA ASP A 102 -16.77 5.11 2.37
C ASP A 102 -17.07 3.63 2.65
N GLY A 103 -16.46 3.06 3.68
CA GLY A 103 -16.64 1.67 4.09
C GLY A 103 -15.76 0.68 3.33
N GLU A 104 -14.82 1.16 2.52
CA GLU A 104 -13.81 0.39 1.82
C GLU A 104 -12.41 0.94 2.14
N VAL A 105 -11.36 0.24 1.71
CA VAL A 105 -9.97 0.70 1.87
C VAL A 105 -9.32 0.75 0.50
N ASP A 106 -8.96 1.94 0.04
CA ASP A 106 -8.25 2.12 -1.22
C ASP A 106 -6.74 1.81 -1.09
N PHE A 107 -6.03 1.80 -2.22
CA PHE A 107 -4.59 1.50 -2.22
C PHE A 107 -3.76 2.53 -1.42
N THR A 108 -4.18 3.79 -1.38
CA THR A 108 -3.50 4.85 -0.63
C THR A 108 -3.62 4.58 0.88
N GLU A 109 -4.81 4.27 1.34
CA GLU A 109 -5.11 3.94 2.75
C GLU A 109 -4.36 2.66 3.18
N PHE A 110 -4.32 1.65 2.31
CA PHE A 110 -3.48 0.45 2.52
C PHE A 110 -1.99 0.77 2.68
N VAL A 111 -1.42 1.62 1.82
CA VAL A 111 0.01 1.99 1.91
C VAL A 111 0.30 2.74 3.20
N ILE A 112 -0.63 3.58 3.67
CA ILE A 112 -0.50 4.27 4.95
C ILE A 112 -0.42 3.27 6.11
N LEU A 113 -1.26 2.21 6.12
CA LEU A 113 -1.16 1.12 7.11
C LEU A 113 0.22 0.49 7.12
N VAL A 114 0.68 0.04 5.95
CA VAL A 114 1.95 -0.68 5.82
C VAL A 114 3.11 0.22 6.21
N GLY A 115 3.05 1.51 5.85
CA GLY A 115 4.00 2.52 6.28
C GLY A 115 4.04 2.66 7.81
N ALA A 116 2.88 2.80 8.45
CA ALA A 116 2.78 2.91 9.91
C ALA A 116 3.33 1.66 10.62
N LEU A 117 2.98 0.46 10.15
CA LEU A 117 3.52 -0.80 10.68
C LEU A 117 5.04 -0.88 10.48
N THR A 118 5.55 -0.47 9.31
CA THR A 118 6.98 -0.47 9.01
C THR A 118 7.74 0.46 9.95
N VAL A 119 7.20 1.66 10.24
CA VAL A 119 7.79 2.61 11.21
C VAL A 119 7.78 2.01 12.60
N ALA A 120 6.66 1.43 13.06
CA ALA A 120 6.57 0.80 14.37
C ALA A 120 7.59 -0.36 14.51
N CYS A 121 7.75 -1.18 13.47
CA CYS A 121 8.75 -2.24 13.44
C CYS A 121 10.19 -1.69 13.44
N ASN A 122 10.44 -0.58 12.75
CA ASN A 122 11.74 0.08 12.74
C ASN A 122 12.10 0.65 14.12
N ASP A 123 11.15 1.27 14.82
CA ASP A 123 11.37 1.78 16.17
C ASP A 123 11.72 0.64 17.15
N PHE A 124 11.02 -0.49 17.04
CA PHE A 124 11.35 -1.70 17.82
C PHE A 124 12.76 -2.23 17.51
N PHE A 125 13.17 -2.19 16.24
CA PHE A 125 14.50 -2.63 15.80
C PHE A 125 15.62 -1.72 16.36
N LEU A 126 15.39 -0.41 16.38
CA LEU A 126 16.32 0.57 16.95
C LEU A 126 16.42 0.45 18.48
N GLU A 127 15.30 0.22 19.18
CA GLU A 127 15.30 0.00 20.63
C GLU A 127 16.02 -1.29 21.07
N TYR A 128 16.04 -2.32 20.22
CA TYR A 128 16.77 -3.56 20.49
C TYR A 128 18.28 -3.37 20.39
N HIS A 129 18.76 -2.58 19.42
CA HIS A 129 20.19 -2.36 19.24
C HIS A 129 20.82 -1.49 20.35
N GLU A 130 20.09 -0.55 20.96
CA GLU A 130 20.60 0.19 22.13
C GLU A 130 20.81 -0.69 23.39
N LYS A 131 20.04 -1.77 23.54
CA LYS A 131 20.12 -2.64 24.73
C LYS A 131 21.32 -3.59 24.69
N ASP A 132 21.82 -3.92 23.51
CA ASP A 132 23.00 -4.78 23.35
C ASP A 132 24.31 -4.01 23.51
N GLU A 133 24.38 -2.74 23.09
CA GLU A 133 25.55 -1.88 23.36
C GLU A 133 25.72 -1.59 24.86
N LYS A 134 24.63 -1.29 25.58
CA LYS A 134 24.65 -1.06 27.04
C LYS A 134 25.03 -2.31 27.86
N LYS A 135 24.92 -3.51 27.28
CA LYS A 135 25.41 -4.77 27.89
C LYS A 135 26.88 -5.05 27.57
N ALA A 136 27.40 -4.58 26.44
CA ALA A 136 28.81 -4.72 26.08
C ALA A 136 29.73 -3.76 26.86
N GLU A 137 29.25 -2.55 27.21
CA GLU A 137 30.02 -1.58 28.00
C GLU A 137 30.07 -1.87 29.52
N LYS A 138 29.26 -2.83 30.00
CA LYS A 138 29.24 -3.27 31.41
C LYS A 138 29.98 -4.59 31.65
N LYS A 139 30.76 -5.06 30.67
CA LYS A 139 31.61 -6.24 30.75
C LYS A 139 33.07 -5.85 30.67
#